data_AF-A0A7X7JF95-F1
#
_entry.id   AF-A0A7X7JF95-F1
#
_cell.length_a   1.000
_cell.length_b   1.000
_cell.length_c   1.000
_cell.angle_alpha   90.00
_cell.angle_beta   90.00
_cell.angle_gamma   90.00
#
_symmetry.space_group_name_H-M   'P 1'
#
loop_
_entity.id
_entity.type
_entity.pdbx_description
1 polymer ?
#
loop_
_entity_poly.entity_id
_entity_poly.type
_entity_poly.pdbx_seq_one_letter_code
_entity_poly.pdbx_strand_id
1 'polypeptide(L)'
;MTLEAQHSMSSTTEVAPEKERTRSLYRGDPGMWSWVLHRITGVMTFFFLFVHVLDTALVRVNPETYDAIIDTYKTPLVGLMELGLVAAVLYHALNGVRVMLVDFWSKGPKYQRVMLWALLAIWFVVMIPAAGRIFYNMFAGH
;
A
#
# COMPACT_ATOMS: atom_id res chain seq x y z
N MET A 1 41.41 36.49 -62.80
CA MET A 1 40.60 36.66 -61.59
C MET A 1 40.13 35.26 -61.19
N THR A 2 40.80 34.66 -60.21
CA THR A 2 40.70 33.25 -59.80
C THR A 2 39.59 33.07 -58.77
N LEU A 3 38.56 32.28 -59.05
CA LEU A 3 37.48 31.97 -58.10
C LEU A 3 37.04 30.51 -58.25
N GLU A 4 37.88 29.56 -57.85
CA GLU A 4 37.47 28.16 -57.61
C GLU A 4 38.28 27.64 -56.42
N ALA A 5 38.14 28.31 -55.27
CA ALA A 5 38.61 27.80 -53.99
C ALA A 5 37.47 27.90 -52.99
N GLN A 6 37.31 26.83 -52.22
CA GLN A 6 36.49 26.71 -51.01
C GLN A 6 34.99 26.49 -51.21
N HIS A 7 34.64 25.22 -51.42
CA HIS A 7 33.51 24.63 -50.71
C HIS A 7 33.94 23.30 -50.07
N SER A 8 34.69 23.40 -48.97
CA SER A 8 34.85 22.29 -48.02
C SER A 8 33.68 22.38 -47.04
N MET A 9 32.64 21.56 -47.27
CA MET A 9 31.54 21.43 -46.31
C MET A 9 32.03 20.63 -45.10
N SER A 10 32.32 21.34 -44.00
CA SER A 10 32.56 20.72 -42.70
C SER A 10 31.23 20.23 -42.14
N SER A 11 30.96 18.93 -42.24
CA SER A 11 29.87 18.26 -41.53
C SER A 11 30.23 18.19 -40.04
N THR A 12 29.79 19.17 -39.26
CA THR A 12 29.87 19.09 -37.80
C THR A 12 28.67 18.30 -37.30
N THR A 13 28.91 17.02 -36.94
CA THR A 13 27.94 16.19 -36.22
C THR A 13 27.78 16.77 -34.82
N GLU A 14 26.79 17.62 -34.61
CA GLU A 14 26.39 18.12 -33.30
C GLU A 14 25.78 16.95 -32.49
N VAL A 15 26.56 16.42 -31.55
CA VAL A 15 26.11 15.36 -30.65
C VAL A 15 25.10 15.95 -29.67
N ALA A 16 23.86 15.46 -29.73
CA ALA A 16 22.78 15.90 -28.84
C ALA A 16 23.16 15.68 -27.36
N PRO A 17 22.86 16.65 -26.47
CA PRO A 17 23.27 16.55 -25.07
C PRO A 17 22.61 15.36 -24.38
N GLU A 18 23.42 14.57 -23.66
CA GLU A 18 22.94 13.43 -22.86
C GLU A 18 22.04 13.96 -21.75
N LYS A 19 20.74 13.61 -21.83
CA LYS A 19 19.73 14.06 -20.87
C LYS A 19 20.00 13.40 -19.52
N GLU A 20 20.63 14.14 -18.62
CA GLU A 20 20.86 13.71 -17.24
C GLU A 20 19.54 13.24 -16.64
N ARG A 21 19.43 11.93 -16.34
CA ARG A 21 18.25 11.32 -15.72
C ARG A 21 18.16 11.80 -14.28
N THR A 22 17.69 13.04 -14.10
CA THR A 22 17.32 13.55 -12.79
C THR A 22 16.15 12.70 -12.28
N ARG A 23 16.41 11.83 -11.29
CA ARG A 23 15.36 11.14 -10.55
C ARG A 23 14.64 12.18 -9.69
N SER A 24 13.71 12.91 -10.30
CA SER A 24 12.74 13.73 -9.59
C SER A 24 11.75 12.80 -8.90
N LEU A 25 11.81 12.69 -7.57
CA LEU A 25 10.77 12.02 -6.79
C LEU A 25 9.50 12.89 -6.91
N TYR A 26 8.49 12.39 -7.64
CA TYR A 26 7.24 13.11 -7.81
C TYR A 26 6.62 13.41 -6.43
N ARG A 27 6.42 14.70 -6.13
CA ARG A 27 5.80 15.20 -4.88
C ARG A 27 4.28 14.95 -4.89
N GLY A 28 3.92 13.68 -5.07
CA GLY A 28 2.60 13.27 -5.52
C GLY A 28 1.45 13.72 -4.63
N ASP A 29 0.33 14.02 -5.28
CA ASP A 29 -0.94 14.31 -4.64
C ASP A 29 -1.27 13.22 -3.59
N PRO A 30 -1.90 13.56 -2.44
CA PRO A 30 -2.32 12.58 -1.44
C PRO A 30 -3.12 11.40 -2.02
N GLY A 31 -3.83 11.60 -3.14
CA GLY A 31 -4.50 10.54 -3.88
C GLY A 31 -3.54 9.50 -4.47
N MET A 32 -2.35 9.89 -4.93
CA MET A 32 -1.35 8.96 -5.47
C MET A 32 -0.79 8.04 -4.40
N TRP A 33 -0.46 8.59 -3.23
CA TRP A 33 -0.03 7.79 -2.07
C TRP A 33 -1.13 6.85 -1.61
N SER A 34 -2.37 7.33 -1.59
CA SER A 34 -3.53 6.52 -1.24
C SER A 34 -3.70 5.32 -2.18
N TRP A 35 -3.46 5.50 -3.48
CA TRP A 35 -3.46 4.43 -4.48
C TRP A 35 -2.34 3.41 -4.25
N VAL A 36 -1.11 3.86 -3.97
CA VAL A 36 0.02 2.97 -3.68
C VAL A 36 -0.31 2.10 -2.46
N LEU A 37 -0.76 2.73 -1.37
CA LEU A 37 -1.14 2.04 -0.15
C LEU A 37 -2.27 1.03 -0.38
N HIS A 38 -3.25 1.34 -1.23
CA HIS A 38 -4.36 0.43 -1.51
C HIS A 38 -3.88 -0.86 -2.18
N ARG A 39 -2.91 -0.75 -3.09
CA ARG A 39 -2.30 -1.92 -3.74
C ARG A 39 -1.48 -2.75 -2.76
N ILE A 40 -0.62 -2.10 -1.98
CA ILE A 40 0.24 -2.79 -1.00
C ILE A 40 -0.63 -3.54 0.01
N THR A 41 -1.65 -2.86 0.57
CA THR A 41 -2.60 -3.48 1.52
C THR A 41 -3.42 -4.59 0.89
N GLY A 42 -3.79 -4.47 -0.38
CA GLY A 42 -4.49 -5.55 -1.11
C GLY A 42 -3.63 -6.79 -1.29
N VAL A 43 -2.36 -6.62 -1.68
CA VAL A 43 -1.41 -7.74 -1.81
C VAL A 43 -1.15 -8.39 -0.46
N MET A 44 -0.95 -7.61 0.60
CA MET A 44 -0.79 -8.13 1.97
C MET A 44 -2.03 -8.93 2.41
N THR A 45 -3.24 -8.40 2.16
CA THR A 45 -4.49 -9.07 2.50
C THR A 45 -4.66 -10.37 1.72
N PHE A 46 -4.31 -10.41 0.44
CA PHE A 46 -4.37 -11.62 -0.39
C PHE A 46 -3.49 -12.74 0.17
N PHE A 47 -2.21 -12.46 0.45
CA PHE A 47 -1.31 -13.48 0.99
C PHE A 47 -1.67 -13.89 2.41
N PHE A 48 -2.14 -12.95 3.23
CA PHE A 48 -2.71 -13.28 4.54
C PHE A 48 -3.85 -14.28 4.38
N LEU A 49 -4.84 -13.99 3.53
CA LEU A 49 -5.98 -14.88 3.32
C LEU A 49 -5.56 -16.25 2.78
N PHE A 50 -4.56 -16.31 1.90
CA PHE A 50 -4.03 -17.57 1.39
C PHE A 50 -3.49 -18.46 2.52
N VAL A 51 -2.57 -17.93 3.34
CA VAL A 51 -2.00 -18.66 4.48
C VAL A 51 -3.07 -18.98 5.53
N HIS A 52 -3.92 -18.00 5.84
CA HIS A 52 -4.97 -18.13 6.85
C HIS A 52 -5.96 -19.27 6.53
N VAL A 53 -6.34 -19.45 5.26
CA VAL A 53 -7.22 -20.54 4.85
C VAL A 53 -6.54 -21.91 4.99
N LEU A 54 -5.25 -22.01 4.69
CA LEU A 54 -4.50 -23.26 4.87
C LEU A 54 -4.39 -23.64 6.35
N ASP A 55 -4.04 -22.68 7.21
CA ASP A 55 -3.87 -22.91 8.65
C ASP A 55 -5.19 -23.28 9.32
N THR A 56 -6.28 -22.61 8.96
CA THR A 56 -7.62 -22.93 9.49
C THR A 56 -8.17 -24.26 8.99
N ALA A 57 -7.75 -24.72 7.80
CA ALA A 57 -8.13 -26.04 7.31
C ALA A 57 -7.55 -27.18 8.17
N LEU A 58 -6.40 -26.98 8.84
CA LEU A 58 -5.78 -27.98 9.71
C LEU A 58 -6.67 -28.39 10.90
N VAL A 59 -7.58 -27.51 11.36
CA VAL A 59 -8.57 -27.81 12.40
C VAL A 59 -9.37 -29.08 12.07
N ARG A 60 -9.62 -29.34 10.78
CA ARG A 60 -10.41 -30.49 10.33
C ARG A 60 -9.59 -31.78 10.16
N VAL A 61 -8.27 -31.70 10.22
CA VAL A 61 -7.37 -32.84 9.94
C VAL A 61 -6.76 -33.39 11.23
N ASN A 62 -6.13 -32.54 12.04
CA ASN A 62 -5.53 -32.93 13.31
C ASN A 62 -5.63 -31.78 14.32
N PRO A 63 -6.60 -31.84 15.27
CA PRO A 63 -6.77 -30.81 16.29
C PRO A 63 -5.54 -30.59 17.17
N GLU A 64 -4.78 -31.64 17.50
CA GLU A 64 -3.57 -31.51 18.35
C GLU A 64 -2.47 -30.73 17.62
N THR A 65 -2.31 -30.95 16.31
CA THR A 65 -1.37 -30.18 15.47
C THR A 65 -1.82 -28.72 15.35
N TYR A 66 -3.12 -28.46 15.25
CA TYR A 66 -3.65 -27.10 15.24
C TYR A 66 -3.35 -26.35 16.55
N ASP A 67 -3.62 -26.98 17.70
CA ASP A 67 -3.39 -26.36 19.01
C ASP A 67 -1.90 -26.03 19.21
N ALA A 68 -0.99 -26.92 18.80
CA ALA A 68 0.44 -26.69 18.84
C ALA A 68 0.87 -25.50 17.96
N ILE A 69 0.32 -25.36 16.76
CA ILE A 69 0.64 -24.25 15.85
C ILE A 69 0.11 -22.92 16.40
N ILE A 70 -1.13 -22.90 16.90
CA ILE A 70 -1.74 -21.68 17.42
C ILE A 70 -1.02 -21.17 18.67
N ASP A 71 -0.47 -22.07 19.49
CA ASP A 71 0.30 -21.64 20.65
C ASP A 71 1.58 -20.89 20.24
N THR A 72 2.19 -21.23 19.10
CA THR A 72 3.34 -20.48 18.54
C THR A 72 2.98 -19.06 18.09
N TYR A 73 1.69 -18.78 17.83
CA TYR A 73 1.22 -17.46 17.43
C TYR A 73 1.02 -16.50 18.60
N LYS A 74 1.08 -16.97 19.85
CA LYS A 74 0.89 -16.14 21.04
C LYS A 74 2.18 -15.41 21.46
N THR A 75 2.81 -14.71 20.52
CA THR A 75 4.03 -13.94 20.77
C THR A 75 3.79 -12.45 20.53
N PRO A 76 4.53 -11.54 21.21
CA PRO A 76 4.42 -10.11 20.96
C PRO A 76 4.71 -9.73 19.50
N LEU A 77 5.60 -10.47 18.82
CA LEU A 77 5.87 -10.26 17.40
C LEU A 77 4.61 -10.48 16.55
N VAL A 78 3.89 -11.57 16.80
CA VAL A 78 2.64 -11.86 16.08
C VAL A 78 1.54 -10.87 16.47
N GLY A 79 1.50 -10.38 17.72
CA GLY A 79 0.62 -9.27 18.09
C GLY A 79 0.87 -7.98 17.29
N LEU A 80 2.14 -7.66 17.00
CA LEU A 80 2.47 -6.55 16.09
C LEU A 80 2.06 -6.83 14.64
N MET A 81 2.19 -8.08 14.18
CA MET A 81 1.71 -8.49 12.87
C MET A 81 0.18 -8.42 12.77
N GLU A 82 -0.55 -8.79 13.83
CA GLU A 82 -2.00 -8.66 13.94
C GLU A 82 -2.42 -7.19 13.85
N LEU A 83 -1.74 -6.30 14.57
CA LEU A 83 -1.97 -4.86 14.48
C LEU A 83 -1.75 -4.34 13.04
N GLY A 84 -0.65 -4.75 12.40
CA GLY A 84 -0.35 -4.40 11.01
C GLY A 84 -1.40 -4.94 10.02
N LEU A 85 -1.89 -6.16 10.24
CA LEU A 85 -2.94 -6.77 9.44
C LEU A 85 -4.27 -6.02 9.57
N VAL A 86 -4.69 -5.72 10.80
CA VAL A 86 -5.93 -4.96 11.06
C VAL A 86 -5.84 -3.58 10.40
N ALA A 87 -4.70 -2.90 10.53
CA ALA A 87 -4.41 -1.64 9.84
C ALA A 87 -4.57 -1.76 8.32
N ALA A 88 -3.97 -2.80 7.72
CA ALA A 88 -3.98 -3.03 6.28
C ALA A 88 -5.38 -3.33 5.74
N VAL A 89 -6.09 -4.29 6.36
CA VAL A 89 -7.43 -4.71 5.93
C VAL A 89 -8.43 -3.55 6.08
N LEU A 90 -8.39 -2.82 7.20
CA LEU A 90 -9.29 -1.70 7.43
C LEU A 90 -9.05 -0.57 6.42
N TYR A 91 -7.78 -0.20 6.18
CA TYR A 91 -7.46 0.80 5.15
C TYR A 91 -7.90 0.33 3.77
N HIS A 92 -7.63 -0.93 3.41
CA HIS A 92 -7.97 -1.48 2.11
C HIS A 92 -9.48 -1.42 1.87
N ALA A 93 -10.28 -1.87 2.83
CA ALA A 93 -11.74 -1.85 2.75
C ALA A 93 -12.30 -0.43 2.63
N LEU A 94 -11.88 0.48 3.52
CA LEU A 94 -12.36 1.87 3.49
C LEU A 94 -11.96 2.56 2.19
N ASN A 95 -10.73 2.36 1.70
CA ASN A 95 -10.27 3.02 0.49
C ASN A 95 -10.89 2.41 -0.77
N GLY A 96 -11.20 1.12 -0.76
CA GLY A 96 -12.03 0.48 -1.79
C GLY A 96 -13.41 1.14 -1.88
N VAL A 97 -14.06 1.41 -0.74
CA VAL A 97 -15.33 2.15 -0.72
C VAL A 97 -15.16 3.57 -1.26
N ARG A 98 -14.10 4.28 -0.89
CA ARG A 98 -13.80 5.61 -1.47
C ARG A 98 -13.66 5.54 -3.00
N VAL A 99 -12.92 4.57 -3.52
CA VAL A 99 -12.74 4.40 -4.98
C VAL A 99 -14.07 4.12 -5.66
N MET A 100 -14.87 3.19 -5.12
CA MET A 100 -16.22 2.92 -5.64
C MET A 100 -17.11 4.17 -5.64
N LEU A 101 -17.08 4.97 -4.57
CA LEU A 101 -17.82 6.23 -4.51
C LEU A 101 -17.32 7.25 -5.53
N VAL A 102 -16.01 7.31 -5.79
CA VAL A 102 -15.46 8.20 -6.81
C VAL A 102 -15.90 7.76 -8.22
N ASP A 103 -15.94 6.47 -8.48
CA ASP A 103 -16.26 5.91 -9.81
C ASP A 103 -17.77 5.92 -10.12
N PHE A 104 -18.61 5.61 -9.12
CA PHE A 104 -20.06 5.45 -9.33
C PHE A 104 -20.90 6.69 -9.00
N TRP A 105 -20.35 7.68 -8.30
CA TRP A 105 -21.07 8.91 -7.97
C TRP A 105 -20.67 10.06 -8.89
N SER A 106 -21.65 10.73 -9.52
CA SER A 106 -21.42 11.85 -10.44
C SER A 106 -20.64 13.03 -9.85
N LYS A 107 -20.66 13.21 -8.51
CA LYS A 107 -19.87 14.23 -7.80
C LYS A 107 -18.61 13.66 -7.11
N GLY A 108 -18.33 12.37 -7.28
CA GLY A 108 -17.22 11.67 -6.65
C GLY A 108 -15.86 12.35 -6.83
N PRO A 109 -15.43 12.67 -8.08
CA PRO A 109 -14.15 13.33 -8.33
C PRO A 109 -14.01 14.71 -7.67
N LYS A 110 -15.13 15.43 -7.47
CA LYS A 110 -15.15 16.73 -6.79
C LYS A 110 -14.83 16.59 -5.29
N TYR A 111 -15.30 15.51 -4.66
CA TYR A 111 -15.17 15.30 -3.22
C TYR A 111 -14.03 14.34 -2.83
N GLN A 112 -13.23 13.87 -3.79
CA GLN A 112 -12.19 12.85 -3.57
C GLN A 112 -11.23 13.14 -2.41
N ARG A 113 -10.88 14.42 -2.18
CA ARG A 113 -9.98 14.85 -1.11
C ARG A 113 -10.67 14.88 0.24
N VAL A 114 -11.93 15.31 0.30
CA VAL A 114 -12.75 15.25 1.51
C VAL A 114 -12.98 13.79 1.91
N MET A 115 -13.30 12.92 0.95
CA MET A 115 -13.45 11.48 1.18
C MET A 115 -12.15 10.86 1.72
N LEU A 116 -10.98 11.27 1.22
CA LEU A 116 -9.69 10.77 1.72
C LEU A 116 -9.50 11.14 3.19
N TRP A 117 -9.74 12.38 3.58
CA TRP A 117 -9.60 12.80 4.97
C TRP A 117 -10.65 12.17 5.90
N ALA A 118 -11.90 12.06 5.44
CA ALA A 118 -12.96 11.38 6.19
C ALA A 118 -12.61 9.90 6.42
N LEU A 119 -12.11 9.22 5.39
CA LEU A 119 -11.60 7.86 5.49
C LEU A 119 -10.49 7.74 6.52
N LEU A 120 -9.48 8.63 6.47
CA LEU A 120 -8.36 8.58 7.42
C LEU A 120 -8.85 8.84 8.84
N ALA A 121 -9.78 9.77 9.04
CA ALA A 121 -10.39 10.03 10.34
C ALA A 121 -11.11 8.78 10.87
N ILE A 122 -11.94 8.12 10.07
CA ILE A 122 -12.62 6.88 10.44
C ILE A 122 -11.60 5.78 10.77
N TRP A 123 -10.57 5.65 9.92
CA TRP A 123 -9.50 4.68 10.13
C TRP A 123 -8.82 4.90 11.48
N PHE A 124 -8.43 6.13 11.85
CA PHE A 124 -7.81 6.41 13.15
C PHE A 124 -8.79 6.17 14.32
N VAL A 125 -10.05 6.58 14.19
CA VAL A 125 -11.08 6.38 15.22
C VAL A 125 -11.27 4.89 15.54
N VAL A 126 -11.18 4.01 14.55
CA VAL A 126 -11.28 2.56 14.75
C VAL A 126 -9.94 1.94 15.16
N MET A 127 -8.83 2.41 14.59
CA MET A 127 -7.51 1.84 14.85
C MET A 127 -6.97 2.13 16.24
N ILE A 128 -7.21 3.31 16.80
CA ILE A 128 -6.72 3.66 18.14
C ILE A 128 -7.26 2.70 19.21
N PRO A 129 -8.58 2.45 19.34
CA PRO A 129 -9.09 1.50 20.31
C PRO A 129 -8.67 0.06 19.99
N ALA A 130 -8.62 -0.33 18.70
CA ALA A 130 -8.14 -1.66 18.31
C ALA A 130 -6.68 -1.88 18.72
N ALA A 131 -5.81 -0.90 18.45
CA ALA A 131 -4.41 -0.94 18.86
C ALA A 131 -4.28 -1.01 20.38
N GLY A 132 -5.00 -0.17 21.12
CA GLY A 132 -5.01 -0.22 22.58
C GLY A 132 -5.42 -1.60 23.11
N ARG A 133 -6.42 -2.24 22.49
CA ARG A 133 -6.85 -3.58 22.86
C ARG A 133 -5.81 -4.64 22.57
N ILE A 134 -5.17 -4.60 21.40
CA ILE A 134 -4.11 -5.54 21.00
C ILE A 134 -2.90 -5.38 21.93
N PHE A 135 -2.45 -4.15 22.17
CA PHE A 135 -1.35 -3.85 23.09
C PHE A 135 -1.64 -4.32 24.52
N TYR A 136 -2.86 -4.11 25.02
CA TYR A 136 -3.26 -4.63 26.33
C TYR A 136 -3.17 -6.17 26.36
N ASN A 137 -3.66 -6.88 25.34
CA ASN A 137 -3.53 -8.33 25.26
C ASN A 137 -2.08 -8.81 25.24
N MET A 138 -1.20 -8.09 24.54
CA MET A 138 0.19 -8.48 24.39
C MET A 138 0.99 -8.38 25.70
N PHE A 139 0.69 -7.39 26.55
CA PHE A 139 1.54 -7.02 27.68
C PHE A 139 0.87 -7.12 29.06
N ALA A 140 -0.45 -7.13 29.13
CA ALA A 140 -1.21 -7.10 30.39
C ALA A 140 -2.29 -8.20 30.48
N GLY A 141 -2.61 -8.84 29.35
CA GLY A 141 -3.47 -10.03 29.31
C GLY A 141 -2.66 -11.28 29.60
N HIS A 142 -2.38 -11.53 30.88
CA HIS A 142 -1.86 -12.81 31.39
C HIS A 142 -2.89 -13.42 32.32
#